data_AF-A0A0X3PHH2-F1
#
_entry.id   AF-A0A0X3PHH2-F1
#
_cell.length_a   1.000
_cell.length_b   1.000
_cell.length_c   1.000
_cell.angle_alpha   90.00
_cell.angle_beta   90.00
_cell.angle_gamma   90.00
#
_symmetry.space_group_name_H-M   'P 1'
#
loop_
_entity.id
_entity.type
_entity.pdbx_description
1 polymer ?
#
loop_
_entity_poly.entity_id
_entity_poly.type
_entity_poly.pdbx_seq_one_letter_code
_entity_poly.pdbx_strand_id
1 'polypeptide(L)'
;MAGAVERIFSRYNIKVWEWSPTRCFVAVASHEALGLALLSGVWIACYRYHPFERVLPMLPLSFANAYLRGLSWSARRTRKLPTALVIRVNPERLLVSGAESYVIRKCIAPITIPLKIYLAVCISAFFE
;
A
#
# COMPACT_ATOMS: atom_id res chain seq x y z
N MET A 1 22.64 2.62 -2.93
CA MET A 1 21.45 2.29 -3.75
C MET A 1 21.41 0.83 -4.20
N ALA A 2 22.54 0.21 -4.57
CA ALA A 2 22.62 -1.20 -4.98
C ALA A 2 21.89 -2.17 -4.03
N GLY A 3 22.10 -2.07 -2.71
CA GLY A 3 21.47 -2.98 -1.74
C GLY A 3 19.95 -2.83 -1.52
N ALA A 4 19.31 -1.74 -1.98
CA ALA A 4 17.84 -1.60 -1.91
C ALA A 4 17.18 -2.24 -3.14
N VAL A 5 17.74 -1.98 -4.32
CA VAL A 5 17.34 -2.59 -5.60
C VAL A 5 17.47 -4.10 -5.51
N GLU A 6 18.64 -4.58 -5.06
CA GLU A 6 18.91 -6.01 -4.95
C GLU A 6 17.92 -6.70 -4.01
N ARG A 7 17.62 -6.13 -2.83
CA ARG A 7 16.62 -6.71 -1.91
C ARG A 7 15.20 -6.77 -2.48
N ILE A 8 14.81 -5.78 -3.28
CA ILE A 8 13.44 -5.70 -3.83
C ILE A 8 13.29 -6.63 -5.05
N PHE A 9 14.26 -6.61 -5.95
CA PHE A 9 14.14 -7.23 -7.29
C PHE A 9 14.80 -8.61 -7.38
N SER A 10 15.81 -8.94 -6.57
CA SER A 10 16.43 -10.29 -6.56
C SER A 10 15.43 -11.38 -6.17
N ARG A 11 14.45 -11.04 -5.32
CA ARG A 11 13.36 -11.94 -4.90
C ARG A 11 12.48 -12.42 -6.06
N TYR A 12 12.60 -11.79 -7.22
CA TYR A 12 11.85 -12.08 -8.45
C TYR A 12 12.76 -12.54 -9.60
N ASN A 13 14.00 -13.00 -9.30
CA ASN A 13 15.00 -13.45 -10.27
C ASN A 13 15.38 -12.40 -11.33
N ILE A 14 15.25 -11.11 -11.01
CA ILE A 14 15.62 -10.02 -11.92
C ILE A 14 17.12 -9.75 -11.77
N LYS A 15 17.86 -9.90 -12.87
CA LYS A 15 19.31 -9.65 -12.95
C LYS A 15 19.60 -8.15 -12.95
N VAL A 16 19.76 -7.57 -11.76
CA VAL A 16 19.96 -6.13 -11.56
C VAL A 16 21.41 -5.66 -11.61
N TRP A 17 22.38 -6.57 -11.69
CA TRP A 17 23.82 -6.26 -11.71
C TRP A 17 24.32 -5.63 -13.02
N GLU A 18 23.57 -5.80 -14.12
CA GLU A 18 23.87 -5.22 -15.44
C GLU A 18 23.23 -3.84 -15.63
N TRP A 19 22.48 -3.33 -14.65
CA TRP A 19 21.70 -2.11 -14.81
C TRP A 19 22.52 -0.84 -14.58
N SER A 20 22.27 0.18 -15.40
CA SER A 20 22.82 1.51 -15.17
C SER A 20 22.33 2.09 -13.83
N PRO A 21 23.12 2.96 -13.17
CA PRO A 21 22.71 3.59 -11.91
C PRO A 21 21.39 4.37 -12.05
N THR A 22 21.16 4.99 -13.20
CA THR A 22 19.94 5.73 -13.53
C THR A 22 18.73 4.80 -13.56
N ARG A 23 18.83 3.67 -14.26
CA ARG A 23 17.78 2.64 -14.28
C ARG A 23 17.44 2.13 -12.89
N CYS A 24 18.46 1.86 -12.08
CA CYS A 24 18.28 1.44 -10.68
C CYS A 24 17.50 2.46 -9.85
N PHE A 25 17.85 3.75 -9.99
CA PHE A 25 17.15 4.83 -9.30
C PHE A 25 15.69 4.94 -9.75
N VAL A 26 15.44 4.95 -11.06
CA VAL A 26 14.08 5.04 -11.63
C VAL A 26 13.23 3.83 -11.23
N ALA A 27 13.79 2.62 -11.18
CA ALA A 27 13.08 1.43 -10.74
C ALA A 27 12.60 1.55 -9.28
N VAL A 28 13.47 2.02 -8.37
CA VAL A 28 13.10 2.22 -6.97
C VAL A 28 12.09 3.36 -6.83
N ALA A 29 12.32 4.50 -7.49
CA ALA A 29 11.42 5.63 -7.45
C ALA A 29 10.01 5.25 -7.96
N SER A 30 9.94 4.51 -9.06
CA SER A 30 8.68 4.01 -9.63
C SER A 30 7.99 3.02 -8.70
N HIS A 31 8.75 2.12 -8.07
CA HIS A 31 8.22 1.16 -7.09
C HIS A 31 7.61 1.83 -5.85
N GLU A 32 8.25 2.89 -5.35
CA GLU A 32 7.75 3.68 -4.22
C GLU A 32 6.53 4.51 -4.63
N ALA A 33 6.58 5.18 -5.79
CA ALA A 33 5.48 5.98 -6.31
C ALA A 33 4.21 5.15 -6.53
N LEU A 34 4.32 3.99 -7.17
CA LEU A 34 3.20 3.05 -7.34
C LEU A 34 2.68 2.54 -5.99
N GLY A 35 3.56 2.33 -5.01
CA GLY A 35 3.18 1.92 -3.66
C GLY A 35 2.37 2.99 -2.93
N LEU A 36 2.80 4.25 -3.03
CA LEU A 36 2.11 5.40 -2.48
C LEU A 36 0.77 5.65 -3.18
N ALA A 37 0.71 5.53 -4.50
CA ALA A 37 -0.52 5.69 -5.27
C ALA A 37 -1.56 4.60 -4.92
N LEU A 38 -1.13 3.34 -4.80
CA LEU A 38 -2.01 2.25 -4.36
C LEU A 38 -2.49 2.50 -2.92
N LEU A 39 -1.59 2.92 -2.03
CA LEU A 39 -1.90 3.21 -0.64
C LEU A 39 -2.96 4.31 -0.51
N SER A 40 -2.73 5.46 -1.16
CA SER A 40 -3.62 6.61 -1.09
C SER A 40 -4.93 6.35 -1.83
N GLY A 41 -4.88 5.74 -3.02
CA GLY A 41 -6.07 5.42 -3.82
C GLY A 41 -7.02 4.47 -3.09
N VAL A 42 -6.52 3.36 -2.55
CA VAL A 42 -7.36 2.42 -1.79
C VAL A 42 -7.92 3.08 -0.54
N TRP A 43 -7.11 3.88 0.17
CA TRP A 43 -7.58 4.59 1.37
C TRP A 43 -8.67 5.63 1.07
N ILE A 44 -8.49 6.47 0.05
CA ILE A 44 -9.48 7.45 -0.39
C ILE A 44 -10.78 6.75 -0.83
N ALA A 45 -10.67 5.64 -1.57
CA ALA A 45 -11.82 4.84 -1.96
C ALA A 45 -12.59 4.30 -0.74
N CYS A 46 -11.89 3.73 0.25
CA CYS A 46 -12.53 3.28 1.50
C CYS A 46 -13.17 4.45 2.26
N TYR A 47 -12.49 5.60 2.34
CA TYR A 47 -13.02 6.79 3.02
C TYR A 47 -14.30 7.33 2.35
N ARG A 48 -14.42 7.20 1.03
CA ARG A 48 -15.60 7.66 0.28
C ARG A 48 -16.76 6.65 0.35
N TYR A 49 -16.48 5.36 0.19
CA TYR A 49 -17.49 4.33 -0.06
C TYR A 49 -17.84 3.43 1.15
N HIS A 50 -16.99 3.32 2.17
CA HIS A 50 -17.18 2.43 3.35
C HIS A 50 -17.63 1.00 2.98
N PRO A 51 -16.83 0.29 2.16
CA PRO A 51 -17.24 -0.99 1.56
C PRO A 51 -17.64 -2.07 2.56
N PHE A 52 -17.19 -2.03 3.82
CA PHE A 52 -17.44 -3.09 4.79
C PHE A 52 -18.47 -2.74 5.86
N GLU A 53 -18.94 -1.50 5.96
CA GLU A 53 -19.89 -1.08 7.00
C GLU A 53 -21.15 -1.98 7.03
N ARG A 54 -21.60 -2.46 5.86
CA ARG A 54 -22.79 -3.32 5.73
C ARG A 54 -22.50 -4.82 5.68
N VAL A 55 -21.26 -5.21 5.36
CA VAL A 55 -20.92 -6.60 5.02
C VAL A 55 -20.07 -7.25 6.12
N LEU A 56 -19.45 -6.46 6.99
CA LEU A 56 -18.65 -6.93 8.12
C LEU A 56 -19.32 -8.01 8.99
N PRO A 57 -20.62 -7.92 9.37
CA PRO A 57 -21.26 -8.97 10.18
C PRO A 57 -21.48 -10.28 9.41
N MET A 58 -21.41 -10.26 8.09
CA MET A 58 -21.58 -11.45 7.23
C MET A 58 -20.25 -12.12 6.87
N LEU A 59 -19.12 -11.50 7.25
CA LEU A 59 -17.80 -11.99 6.85
C LEU A 59 -17.25 -13.04 7.84
N PRO A 60 -16.41 -13.97 7.36
CA PRO A 60 -15.82 -15.00 8.21
C PRO A 60 -15.01 -14.42 9.38
N LEU A 61 -14.87 -15.18 10.47
CA LEU A 61 -14.07 -14.82 11.65
C LEU A 61 -12.63 -14.40 11.31
N SER A 62 -12.03 -14.99 10.28
CA SER A 62 -10.69 -14.61 9.80
C SER A 62 -10.63 -13.16 9.30
N PHE A 63 -11.71 -12.68 8.68
CA PHE A 63 -11.85 -11.31 8.20
C PHE A 63 -12.09 -10.35 9.37
N ALA A 64 -12.94 -10.71 10.32
CA ALA A 64 -13.15 -9.93 11.54
C ALA A 64 -11.83 -9.71 12.31
N ASN A 65 -11.01 -10.76 12.44
CA ASN A 65 -9.68 -10.67 13.04
C ASN A 65 -8.71 -9.78 12.23
N ALA A 66 -8.78 -9.82 10.90
CA ALA A 66 -8.01 -8.92 10.04
C ALA A 66 -8.46 -7.46 10.19
N TYR A 67 -9.76 -7.22 10.32
CA TYR A 67 -10.37 -5.92 10.53
C TYR A 67 -10.00 -5.31 11.89
N LEU A 68 -10.06 -6.09 12.98
CA LEU A 68 -9.60 -5.64 14.31
C LEU A 68 -8.12 -5.25 14.32
N ARG A 69 -7.27 -6.01 13.61
CA ARG A 69 -5.86 -5.62 13.39
C ARG A 69 -5.76 -4.33 12.59
N GLY A 70 -6.59 -4.16 11.57
CA GLY A 70 -6.73 -2.92 10.80
C GLY A 70 -7.10 -1.72 11.68
N LEU A 71 -8.08 -1.87 12.58
CA LEU A 71 -8.50 -0.85 13.53
C LEU A 71 -7.36 -0.46 14.48
N SER A 72 -6.66 -1.42 15.08
CA SER A 72 -5.53 -1.13 15.96
C SER A 72 -4.36 -0.44 15.21
N TRP A 73 -4.13 -0.81 13.95
CA TRP A 73 -3.14 -0.15 13.09
C TRP A 73 -3.56 1.28 12.76
N SER A 74 -4.82 1.47 12.35
CA SER A 74 -5.42 2.76 12.01
C SER A 74 -5.40 3.69 13.22
N ALA A 75 -5.79 3.23 14.41
CA ALA A 75 -5.74 3.99 15.65
C ALA A 75 -4.33 4.47 16.00
N ARG A 76 -3.32 3.59 15.89
CA ARG A 76 -1.92 3.97 16.11
C ARG A 76 -1.42 5.01 15.11
N ARG A 77 -1.91 4.97 13.87
CA ARG A 77 -1.50 5.94 12.83
C ARG A 77 -2.24 7.27 12.97
N THR A 78 -3.52 7.23 13.33
CA THR A 78 -4.38 8.39 13.54
C THR A 78 -3.90 9.23 14.74
N ARG A 79 -3.40 8.58 15.80
CA ARG A 79 -2.75 9.27 16.94
C ARG A 79 -1.49 10.05 16.57
N LYS A 80 -0.87 9.75 15.43
CA LYS A 80 0.33 10.43 14.93
C LYS A 80 0.01 11.53 13.91
N LEU A 81 -1.27 11.77 13.60
CA LEU A 81 -1.65 12.81 12.66
C LEU A 81 -1.62 14.19 13.33
N PRO A 82 -1.23 15.24 12.59
CA PRO A 82 -1.30 16.61 13.08
C PRO A 82 -2.74 16.94 13.49
N THR A 83 -2.92 17.57 14.64
CA THR A 83 -4.23 17.95 15.19
C THR A 83 -5.06 18.77 14.20
N ALA A 84 -4.40 19.59 13.36
CA ALA A 84 -5.04 20.38 12.30
C ALA A 84 -5.76 19.54 11.22
N LEU A 85 -5.25 18.35 10.91
CA LEU A 85 -5.90 17.40 9.99
C LEU A 85 -7.07 16.68 10.65
N VAL A 86 -6.93 16.34 11.93
CA VAL A 86 -7.97 15.66 12.72
C VAL A 86 -9.18 16.56 12.94
N ILE A 87 -9.01 17.87 13.10
CA ILE A 87 -10.12 18.83 13.28
C ILE A 87 -11.01 18.95 12.04
N ARG A 88 -10.46 18.74 10.83
CA ARG A 88 -11.22 18.88 9.57
C ARG A 88 -11.91 17.60 9.11
N VAL A 89 -11.65 16.46 9.77
CA VAL A 89 -12.03 15.14 9.27
C VAL A 89 -12.70 14.35 10.39
N ASN A 90 -13.80 13.65 10.09
CA ASN A 90 -14.45 12.79 11.10
C ASN A 90 -13.47 11.67 11.53
N PRO A 91 -13.05 11.62 12.81
CA PRO A 91 -12.03 10.70 13.29
C PRO A 91 -12.48 9.24 13.23
N GLU A 92 -13.78 8.97 13.42
CA GLU A 92 -14.35 7.63 13.31
C GLU A 92 -14.28 7.13 11.86
N ARG A 93 -14.64 8.01 10.92
CA ARG A 93 -14.57 7.72 9.48
C ARG A 93 -13.14 7.47 9.01
N LEU A 94 -12.17 8.18 9.57
CA LEU A 94 -10.76 8.00 9.29
C LEU A 94 -10.23 6.66 9.86
N LEU A 95 -10.69 6.28 11.05
CA LEU A 95 -10.35 5.01 11.68
C LEU A 95 -10.86 3.82 10.86
N VAL A 96 -12.16 3.83 10.51
CA VAL A 96 -12.83 2.78 9.72
C VAL A 96 -12.15 2.65 8.37
N SER A 97 -12.05 3.73 7.58
CA SER A 97 -11.42 3.69 6.26
C SER A 97 -9.96 3.20 6.28
N GLY A 98 -9.20 3.49 7.34
CA GLY A 98 -7.86 2.95 7.53
C GLY A 98 -7.84 1.46 7.79
N ALA A 99 -8.81 0.94 8.56
CA ALA A 99 -8.97 -0.49 8.81
C ALA A 99 -9.42 -1.24 7.55
N GLU A 100 -10.40 -0.72 6.83
CA GLU A 100 -10.88 -1.27 5.57
C GLU A 100 -9.76 -1.30 4.52
N SER A 101 -9.05 -0.19 4.34
CA SER A 101 -7.90 -0.10 3.45
C SER A 101 -6.81 -1.10 3.80
N TYR A 102 -6.58 -1.36 5.09
CA TYR A 102 -5.61 -2.37 5.53
C TYR A 102 -6.02 -3.77 5.09
N VAL A 103 -7.29 -4.13 5.23
CA VAL A 103 -7.78 -5.46 4.84
C VAL A 103 -7.79 -5.61 3.32
N ILE A 104 -8.31 -4.63 2.58
CA ILE A 104 -8.33 -4.66 1.10
C ILE A 104 -6.93 -4.80 0.55
N ARG A 105 -5.97 -3.99 1.05
CA ARG A 105 -4.58 -4.07 0.59
C ARG A 105 -3.96 -5.44 0.84
N LYS A 106 -4.32 -6.13 1.93
CA LYS A 106 -3.88 -7.52 2.16
C LYS A 106 -4.53 -8.51 1.20
N CYS A 107 -5.80 -8.34 0.88
CA CYS A 107 -6.51 -9.18 -0.09
C CYS A 107 -5.92 -9.05 -1.50
N ILE A 108 -5.57 -7.82 -1.92
CA ILE A 108 -5.02 -7.55 -3.26
C ILE A 108 -3.49 -7.63 -3.31
N ALA A 109 -2.79 -7.75 -2.18
CA ALA A 109 -1.33 -7.84 -2.10
C ALA A 109 -0.72 -8.95 -2.98
N PRO A 110 -1.30 -10.17 -3.05
CA PRO A 110 -0.75 -11.24 -3.90
C PRO A 110 -0.64 -10.86 -5.37
N ILE A 111 -1.48 -9.94 -5.83
CA ILE A 111 -1.50 -9.46 -7.22
C ILE A 111 -0.74 -8.13 -7.36
N THR A 112 -1.00 -7.19 -6.45
CA THR A 112 -0.45 -5.83 -6.56
C THR A 112 1.05 -5.75 -6.29
N ILE A 113 1.60 -6.63 -5.44
CA ILE A 113 3.05 -6.67 -5.18
C ILE A 113 3.84 -7.08 -6.44
N PRO A 114 3.59 -8.23 -7.09
CA PRO A 114 4.32 -8.60 -8.29
C PRO A 114 4.04 -7.63 -9.44
N LEU A 115 2.79 -7.17 -9.60
CA LEU A 115 2.43 -6.20 -10.63
C LEU A 115 3.21 -4.89 -10.50
N LYS A 116 3.32 -4.36 -9.29
CA LYS A 116 4.08 -3.13 -9.00
C LYS A 116 5.56 -3.28 -9.37
N ILE A 117 6.13 -4.45 -9.08
CA ILE A 117 7.53 -4.75 -9.38
C ILE A 117 7.72 -4.85 -10.89
N TYR A 118 6.85 -5.58 -11.59
CA TYR A 118 6.87 -5.66 -13.05
C TYR A 118 6.77 -4.27 -13.71
N LEU A 119 5.79 -3.47 -13.30
CA LEU A 119 5.62 -2.10 -13.82
C LEU A 119 6.84 -1.22 -13.54
N ALA A 120 7.44 -1.33 -12.35
CA ALA A 120 8.66 -0.59 -12.03
C ALA A 120 9.83 -0.98 -12.94
N VAL A 121 9.97 -2.28 -13.28
CA VAL A 121 10.96 -2.74 -14.26
C VAL A 121 10.66 -2.18 -15.64
N CYS A 122 9.41 -2.28 -16.12
CA CYS A 122 9.01 -1.77 -17.43
C CYS A 122 9.26 -0.26 -17.56
N ILE A 123 8.91 0.52 -16.55
CA ILE A 123 9.15 1.98 -16.53
C ILE A 123 10.66 2.26 -16.54
N SER A 124 11.44 1.53 -15.75
CA SER A 124 12.89 1.73 -15.70
C SER A 124 13.61 1.36 -17.01
N ALA A 125 13.06 0.45 -17.81
CA ALA A 125 13.65 0.01 -19.07
C ALA A 125 13.70 1.11 -20.14
N PHE A 126 12.88 2.17 -20.01
CA PHE A 126 12.96 3.35 -20.89
C PHE A 126 14.17 4.25 -20.60
N PHE A 127 14.91 3.97 -19.52
CA PHE A 127 16.03 4.79 -19.05
C PHE A 127 17.34 3.98 -18.97
N GLU A 128 17.49 3.00 -19.88
CA GLU A 128 18.75 2.28 -20.10
C GLU A 128 19.88 3.21 -20.55
#